data_AF-A0A0A1H6U4-F1
#
_entry.id   AF-A0A0A1H6U4-F1
#
_cell.length_a   1.000
_cell.length_b   1.000
_cell.length_c   1.000
_cell.angle_alpha   90.00
_cell.angle_beta   90.00
_cell.angle_gamma   90.00
#
_symmetry.space_group_name_H-M   'P 1'
#
loop_
_entity.id
_entity.type
_entity.pdbx_description
1 polymer ?
#
loop_
_entity_poly.entity_id
_entity_poly.type
_entity_poly.pdbx_seq_one_letter_code
_entity_poly.pdbx_strand_id
1 'polypeptide(L)'
;MPGFGSRVYVPDHKLYFADFNTPEPAYYLCGLLHSEIVKEMIEAHNVATNMGDIFKHVSLPKYDSSCAAHKALTELVKQAHQEHDSNARAKIVAKVRAAAARLIDAEIALRR
;
A
#
# COMPACT_ATOMS: atom_id res chain seq x y z
N MET A 1 23.69 -18.60 14.32
CA MET A 1 22.89 -19.07 13.16
C MET A 1 21.73 -18.10 12.98
N PRO A 2 21.51 -17.51 11.78
CA PRO A 2 20.37 -16.61 11.56
C PRO A 2 19.09 -17.44 11.43
N GLY A 3 18.04 -17.08 12.17
CA GLY A 3 16.76 -17.82 12.17
C GLY A 3 15.92 -17.77 13.46
N PHE A 4 16.32 -17.01 14.48
CA PHE A 4 15.52 -16.90 15.71
C PHE A 4 14.54 -15.72 15.65
N GLY A 5 13.31 -16.04 15.24
CA GLY A 5 12.10 -15.25 15.37
C GLY A 5 10.92 -16.04 14.80
N SER A 6 9.72 -15.92 15.38
CA SER A 6 8.52 -16.69 14.98
C SER A 6 8.02 -16.42 13.54
N ARG A 7 8.71 -15.55 12.80
CA ARG A 7 8.46 -15.28 11.39
C ARG A 7 9.69 -15.66 10.58
N VAL A 8 9.51 -16.65 9.71
CA VAL A 8 10.51 -17.06 8.73
C VAL A 8 10.69 -15.92 7.73
N TYR A 9 11.87 -15.33 7.69
CA TYR A 9 12.28 -14.47 6.59
C TYR A 9 12.61 -15.38 5.41
N VAL A 10 11.82 -15.28 4.33
CA VAL A 10 12.14 -15.93 3.05
C VAL A 10 12.70 -14.85 2.13
N PRO A 11 14.02 -14.65 2.08
CA PRO A 11 14.61 -13.71 1.14
C PRO A 11 14.48 -14.29 -0.27
N ASP A 12 13.61 -13.69 -1.07
CA ASP A 12 13.53 -13.93 -2.51
C ASP A 12 13.93 -12.64 -3.23
N HIS A 13 14.62 -12.78 -4.36
CA HIS A 13 15.17 -11.67 -5.15
C HIS A 13 14.08 -10.88 -5.92
N LYS A 14 12.80 -11.20 -5.71
CA LYS A 14 11.64 -10.45 -6.22
C LYS A 14 10.81 -9.77 -5.13
N LEU A 15 11.25 -9.82 -3.87
CA LEU A 15 10.58 -9.15 -2.76
C LEU A 15 11.20 -7.78 -2.49
N TYR A 16 10.34 -6.78 -2.32
CA TYR A 16 10.71 -5.43 -1.91
C TYR A 16 10.20 -5.19 -0.49
N PHE A 17 11.05 -4.59 0.34
CA PHE A 17 10.72 -4.22 1.70
C PHE A 17 10.77 -2.70 1.84
N ALA A 18 9.78 -2.15 2.53
CA ALA A 18 9.74 -0.74 2.94
C ALA A 18 9.73 -0.69 4.46
N ASP A 19 10.72 0.00 5.04
CA ASP A 19 10.86 0.12 6.49
C ASP A 19 10.06 1.33 7.02
N PHE A 20 9.47 1.16 8.20
CA PHE A 20 8.64 2.17 8.86
C PHE A 20 8.81 2.13 10.37
N ASN A 21 9.00 3.30 10.98
CA ASN A 21 9.15 3.44 12.43
C ASN A 21 7.83 3.27 13.20
N THR A 22 6.70 3.49 12.52
CA THR A 22 5.36 3.36 13.11
C THR A 22 4.44 2.59 12.16
N PRO A 23 3.41 1.91 12.68
CA PRO A 23 2.56 1.05 11.86
C PRO A 23 1.61 1.83 10.92
N GLU A 24 1.21 3.05 11.28
CA GLU A 24 0.20 3.81 10.53
C GLU A 24 0.63 4.16 9.10
N PRO A 25 1.86 4.67 8.85
CA PRO A 25 2.37 4.87 7.49
C PRO A 25 2.49 3.56 6.70
N ALA A 26 2.81 2.44 7.36
CA ALA A 26 2.89 1.13 6.70
C ALA A 26 1.51 0.67 6.22
N TYR A 27 0.49 0.74 7.07
CA TYR A 27 -0.90 0.44 6.69
C TYR A 27 -1.41 1.40 5.61
N TYR A 28 -1.04 2.68 5.69
CA TYR A 28 -1.39 3.65 4.65
C TYR A 28 -0.80 3.27 3.29
N LEU A 29 0.49 2.93 3.23
CA LEU A 29 1.12 2.44 2.00
C LEU A 29 0.42 1.20 1.46
N CYS A 30 0.14 0.20 2.32
CA CYS A 30 -0.62 -0.99 1.93
C CYS A 30 -1.97 -0.63 1.30
N GLY A 31 -2.66 0.39 1.84
CA GLY A 31 -3.92 0.89 1.29
C GLY A 31 -3.75 1.52 -0.09
N LEU A 32 -2.74 2.38 -0.28
CA LEU A 32 -2.47 3.02 -1.57
C LEU A 32 -2.17 2.01 -2.67
N LEU A 33 -1.43 0.94 -2.36
CA LEU A 33 -1.09 -0.13 -3.30
C LEU A 33 -2.33 -0.94 -3.77
N HIS A 34 -3.47 -0.82 -3.09
CA HIS A 34 -4.73 -1.41 -3.54
C HIS A 34 -5.49 -0.55 -4.57
N SER A 35 -5.00 0.66 -4.89
CA SER A 35 -5.60 1.50 -5.95
C SER A 35 -5.32 0.90 -7.33
N GLU A 36 -6.33 0.80 -8.18
CA GLU A 36 -6.17 0.32 -9.57
C GLU A 36 -5.20 1.22 -10.36
N ILE A 37 -5.22 2.54 -10.14
CA ILE A 37 -4.28 3.47 -10.80
C ILE A 37 -2.83 3.13 -10.42
N VAL A 38 -2.58 2.82 -9.16
CA VAL A 38 -1.23 2.44 -8.71
C VAL A 38 -0.81 1.11 -9.31
N LYS A 39 -1.73 0.15 -9.42
CA LYS A 39 -1.50 -1.13 -10.08
C LYS A 39 -1.19 -0.95 -11.57
N GLU A 40 -1.96 -0.16 -12.29
CA GLU A 40 -1.72 0.17 -13.70
C GLU A 40 -0.38 0.89 -13.89
N MET A 41 -0.02 1.82 -13.00
CA MET A 41 1.30 2.48 -13.03
C MET A 41 2.45 1.46 -12.88
N ILE A 42 2.30 0.49 -11.96
CA ILE A 42 3.29 -0.58 -11.76
C ILE A 42 3.36 -1.47 -13.02
N GLU A 43 2.21 -1.90 -13.56
CA GLU A 43 2.14 -2.75 -14.76
C GLU A 43 2.72 -2.06 -16.00
N ALA A 44 2.45 -0.78 -16.19
CA ALA A 44 3.00 0.00 -17.31
C ALA A 44 4.53 0.13 -17.25
N HIS A 45 5.13 0.17 -16.06
CA HIS A 45 6.59 0.24 -15.89
C HIS A 45 7.28 -1.13 -15.93
N ASN A 46 6.55 -2.22 -15.66
CA ASN A 46 7.11 -3.58 -15.64
C ASN A 46 7.48 -4.11 -17.04
N VAL A 47 6.98 -3.47 -18.11
CA VAL A 47 7.31 -3.83 -19.50
C VAL A 47 8.73 -3.37 -19.91
N ALA A 48 9.36 -2.47 -19.14
CA ALA A 48 10.61 -1.85 -19.56
C ALA A 48 11.74 -1.78 -18.51
N THR A 49 11.54 -2.11 -17.23
CA THR A 49 12.61 -1.96 -16.20
C THR A 49 12.45 -2.90 -15.01
N ASN A 50 13.55 -3.18 -14.29
CA ASN A 50 13.55 -3.90 -13.02
C ASN A 50 12.56 -3.25 -12.02
N MET A 51 11.73 -4.05 -11.34
CA MET A 51 10.70 -3.60 -10.38
C MET A 51 11.22 -2.64 -9.28
N GLY A 52 12.53 -2.62 -9.02
CA GLY A 52 13.17 -1.73 -8.04
C GLY A 52 13.20 -0.26 -8.44
N ASP A 53 13.12 0.06 -9.74
CA ASP A 53 13.05 1.44 -10.22
C ASP A 53 11.61 1.99 -10.23
N ILE A 54 10.59 1.14 -10.12
CA ILE A 54 9.19 1.59 -10.15
C ILE A 54 8.90 2.57 -9.01
N PHE A 55 9.42 2.32 -7.80
CA PHE A 55 9.25 3.24 -6.68
C PHE A 55 9.98 4.58 -6.86
N LYS A 56 10.95 4.69 -7.80
CA LYS A 56 11.58 5.98 -8.15
C LYS A 56 10.69 6.80 -9.09
N HIS A 57 9.84 6.15 -9.85
CA HIS A 57 8.99 6.80 -10.87
C HIS A 57 7.52 6.94 -10.43
N VAL A 58 7.08 6.18 -9.42
CA VAL A 58 5.74 6.29 -8.82
C VAL A 58 5.81 7.19 -7.58
N SER A 59 5.45 8.46 -7.73
CA SER A 59 5.35 9.41 -6.61
C SER A 59 4.00 9.29 -5.90
N LEU A 60 3.92 8.45 -4.87
CA LEU A 60 2.74 8.31 -4.01
C LEU A 60 2.60 9.48 -3.01
N PRO A 61 1.36 9.85 -2.62
CA PRO A 61 1.15 10.83 -1.56
C PRO A 61 1.77 10.34 -0.24
N LYS A 62 2.40 11.26 0.50
CA LYS A 62 2.97 10.94 1.81
C LYS A 62 1.86 10.83 2.85
N TYR A 63 2.03 9.91 3.80
CA TYR A 63 1.14 9.84 4.95
C TYR A 63 1.17 11.17 5.74
N ASP A 64 0.00 11.61 6.18
CA ASP A 64 -0.17 12.81 6.99
C ASP A 64 -1.12 12.47 8.14
N SER A 65 -0.59 12.56 9.36
CA SER A 65 -1.33 12.26 10.59
C SER A 65 -2.30 13.37 11.00
N SER A 66 -2.38 14.48 10.28
CA SER A 66 -3.44 15.47 10.43
C SER A 66 -4.61 15.23 9.46
N CYS A 67 -4.35 14.54 8.35
CA CYS A 67 -5.35 14.24 7.33
C CYS A 67 -6.33 13.13 7.77
N ALA A 68 -7.61 13.48 7.91
CA ALA A 68 -8.65 12.54 8.28
C ALA A 68 -8.83 11.41 7.26
N ALA A 69 -8.67 11.70 5.97
CA ALA A 69 -8.79 10.69 4.91
C ALA A 69 -7.64 9.67 4.96
N HIS A 70 -6.42 10.11 5.31
CA HIS A 70 -5.28 9.20 5.47
C HIS A 70 -5.48 8.27 6.67
N LYS A 71 -5.93 8.80 7.81
CA LYS A 71 -6.30 8.00 8.98
C LYS A 71 -7.40 6.98 8.67
N ALA A 72 -8.43 7.40 7.94
CA ALA A 72 -9.54 6.52 7.57
C ALA A 72 -9.06 5.35 6.70
N LEU A 73 -8.16 5.60 5.73
CA LEU A 73 -7.57 4.54 4.93
C LEU A 73 -6.73 3.58 5.80
N THR A 74 -5.86 4.12 6.65
CA THR A 74 -5.04 3.35 7.61
C THR A 74 -5.90 2.42 8.46
N GLU A 75 -7.00 2.93 9.01
CA GLU A 75 -7.89 2.17 9.88
C GLU A 75 -8.65 1.06 9.12
N LEU A 76 -9.11 1.35 7.89
CA LEU A 76 -9.72 0.32 7.03
C LEU A 76 -8.76 -0.83 6.70
N VAL A 77 -7.50 -0.50 6.41
CA VAL A 77 -6.48 -1.52 6.13
C VAL A 77 -6.18 -2.35 7.38
N LYS A 78 -6.06 -1.69 8.54
CA LYS A 78 -5.86 -2.36 9.82
C LYS A 78 -7.01 -3.33 10.13
N GLN A 79 -8.26 -2.91 9.90
CA GLN A 79 -9.44 -3.78 10.04
C GLN A 79 -9.39 -4.96 9.08
N ALA A 80 -9.01 -4.74 7.81
CA ALA A 80 -8.86 -5.82 6.84
C ALA A 80 -7.80 -6.86 7.25
N HIS A 81 -6.70 -6.42 7.86
CA HIS A 81 -5.64 -7.33 8.35
C HIS A 81 -6.07 -8.14 9.58
N GLN A 82 -7.00 -7.60 10.39
CA GLN A 82 -7.52 -8.26 11.59
C GLN A 82 -8.77 -9.12 11.31
N GLU A 83 -9.39 -8.96 10.15
CA GLU A 83 -10.55 -9.75 9.73
C GLU A 83 -10.11 -11.10 9.15
N HIS A 84 -10.55 -12.18 9.79
CA HIS A 84 -10.17 -13.54 9.43
C HIS A 84 -11.18 -14.15 8.45
N ASP A 85 -12.44 -13.72 8.50
CA ASP A 85 -13.46 -14.16 7.55
C ASP A 85 -13.19 -13.57 6.16
N SER A 86 -13.08 -14.45 5.16
CA SER A 86 -12.72 -14.05 3.80
C SER A 86 -13.76 -13.12 3.16
N ASN A 87 -15.05 -13.38 3.41
CA ASN A 87 -16.13 -12.61 2.79
C ASN A 87 -16.27 -11.22 3.42
N ALA A 88 -16.14 -11.12 4.75
CA ALA A 88 -16.09 -9.87 5.48
C ALA A 88 -14.86 -9.06 5.07
N ARG A 89 -13.68 -9.69 5.03
CA ARG A 89 -12.43 -9.04 4.60
C ARG A 89 -12.53 -8.51 3.18
N ALA A 90 -13.12 -9.26 2.25
CA ALA A 90 -13.32 -8.81 0.87
C ALA A 90 -14.15 -7.52 0.77
N LYS A 91 -15.19 -7.38 1.61
CA LYS A 91 -16.00 -6.14 1.69
C LYS A 91 -15.18 -4.97 2.22
N ILE A 92 -14.30 -5.19 3.20
CA ILE A 92 -13.42 -4.15 3.73
C ILE A 92 -12.38 -3.75 2.67
N VAL A 93 -11.76 -4.73 1.99
CA VAL A 93 -10.79 -4.48 0.91
C VAL A 93 -11.43 -3.68 -0.23
N ALA A 94 -12.69 -3.94 -0.59
CA ALA A 94 -13.40 -3.12 -1.58
C ALA A 94 -13.51 -1.64 -1.15
N LYS A 95 -13.74 -1.37 0.14
CA LYS A 95 -13.73 0.00 0.69
C LYS A 95 -12.33 0.61 0.67
N VAL A 96 -11.29 -0.18 0.98
CA VAL A 96 -9.88 0.24 0.88
C VAL A 96 -9.57 0.71 -0.54
N ARG A 97 -9.92 -0.10 -1.57
CA ARG A 97 -9.72 0.27 -2.98
C ARG A 97 -10.38 1.60 -3.34
N ALA A 98 -11.65 1.77 -2.96
CA ALA A 98 -12.39 2.99 -3.25
C ALA A 98 -11.87 4.23 -2.49
N ALA A 99 -11.35 4.06 -1.28
CA ALA A 99 -10.72 5.14 -0.51
C ALA A 99 -9.35 5.52 -1.09
N ALA A 100 -8.54 4.52 -1.46
CA ALA A 100 -7.23 4.72 -2.09
C ALA A 100 -7.34 5.42 -3.45
N ALA A 101 -8.29 5.01 -4.30
CA ALA A 101 -8.53 5.64 -5.61
C ALA A 101 -8.80 7.15 -5.45
N ARG A 102 -9.70 7.54 -4.54
CA ARG A 102 -10.03 8.96 -4.27
C ARG A 102 -8.82 9.79 -3.81
N LEU A 103 -7.94 9.21 -3.00
CA LEU A 103 -6.72 9.89 -2.55
C LEU A 103 -5.73 10.08 -3.71
N ILE A 104 -5.57 9.06 -4.54
CA ILE A 104 -4.68 9.13 -5.71
C ILE A 104 -5.23 10.13 -6.74
N ASP A 105 -6.54 10.13 -7.00
CA ASP A 105 -7.18 11.09 -7.91
C ASP A 105 -7.00 12.53 -7.42
N ALA A 106 -7.17 12.77 -6.12
CA ALA A 106 -6.95 14.09 -5.51
C ALA A 106 -5.49 14.54 -5.63
N GLU A 107 -4.53 13.63 -5.42
CA GLU A 107 -3.11 13.91 -5.58
C GLU A 107 -2.75 14.22 -7.03
N ILE A 108 -3.32 13.50 -8.00
CA ILE A 108 -3.12 13.76 -9.44
C ILE A 108 -3.69 15.13 -9.82
N ALA A 109 -4.89 15.47 -9.31
CA ALA A 109 -5.52 16.75 -9.58
C ALA A 109 -4.71 17.94 -9.02
N LEU A 110 -4.07 17.77 -7.87
CA LEU A 110 -3.21 18.80 -7.26
C LEU A 110 -1.90 19.06 -8.04
N ARG A 111 -1.46 18.08 -8.84
CA ARG A 111 -0.21 18.14 -9.63
C ARG A 111 -0.42 18.54 -11.09
N ARG A 112 -1.67 18.75 -11.53
CA ARG A 112 -2.01 19.30 -12.86
C ARG A 112 -2.11 20.82 -12.82
#